data_AF-A0A8J7EDV2-F1
#
_entry.id   AF-A0A8J7EDV2-F1
#
_cell.length_a   1.000
_cell.length_b   1.000
_cell.length_c   1.000
_cell.angle_alpha   90.00
_cell.angle_beta   90.00
_cell.angle_gamma   90.00
#
_symmetry.space_group_name_H-M   'P 1'
#
loop_
_entity.id
_entity.type
_entity.pdbx_description
1 polymer ?
#
loop_
_entity_poly.entity_id
_entity_poly.type
_entity_poly.pdbx_seq_one_letter_code
_entity_poly.pdbx_strand_id
1 'polypeptide(L)' 'MTTQSLIWQRTQRVVFSVPVQASLLVSLCALILWTLYFSTYPPVHNTLHETRHQTLGVACH' A
#
# COMPACT_ATOMS: atom_id res chain seq x y z
N MET A 1 34.17 -18.52 4.46
CA MET A 1 33.07 -17.60 4.11
C MET A 1 33.50 -16.19 4.46
N THR A 2 33.43 -15.25 3.53
CA THR A 2 33.80 -13.85 3.78
C THR A 2 32.68 -13.16 4.56
N THR A 3 33.00 -12.18 5.40
CA THR A 3 32.00 -11.39 6.16
C THR A 3 30.94 -10.76 5.25
N GLN A 4 31.32 -10.38 4.02
CA GLN A 4 30.40 -9.88 3.00
C GLN A 4 29.33 -10.90 2.58
N SER A 5 29.68 -12.18 2.44
CA SER A 5 28.71 -13.22 2.06
C SER A 5 27.67 -13.46 3.16
N LEU A 6 28.09 -13.36 4.43
CA LEU A 6 27.21 -13.48 5.61
C LEU A 6 26.22 -12.32 5.72
N ILE A 7 26.68 -11.09 5.46
CA ILE A 7 25.81 -9.90 5.45
C ILE A 7 24.77 -10.03 4.34
N TRP A 8 25.18 -10.45 3.14
CA TRP A 8 24.26 -10.63 2.01
C TRP A 8 23.16 -11.65 2.31
N GLN A 9 23.53 -12.82 2.83
CA GLN A 9 22.58 -13.86 3.23
C GLN A 9 21.59 -13.36 4.31
N ARG A 10 22.06 -12.56 5.27
CA ARG A 10 21.20 -11.98 6.31
C ARG A 10 20.21 -10.98 5.71
N THR A 11 20.66 -10.10 4.82
CA THR A 11 19.79 -9.14 4.14
C THR A 11 18.72 -9.85 3.31
N GLN A 12 19.10 -10.89 2.55
CA GLN A 12 18.14 -11.68 1.78
C GLN A 12 17.06 -12.30 2.68
N ARG A 13 17.44 -12.89 3.82
CA ARG A 13 16.48 -13.47 4.77
C ARG A 13 15.49 -12.45 5.31
N VAL A 14 15.92 -11.21 5.56
CA VAL A 14 15.05 -10.14 6.05
C VAL A 14 14.13 -9.63 4.95
N VAL A 15 14.68 -9.28 3.78
CA VAL A 15 13.91 -8.71 2.65
C VAL A 15 12.87 -9.71 2.15
N PHE A 16 13.24 -10.98 2.03
CA PHE A 16 12.31 -12.03 1.59
C PHE A 16 11.49 -12.63 2.74
N SER A 17 11.57 -12.08 3.95
CA SER A 17 10.73 -12.55 5.04
C SER A 17 9.25 -12.25 4.75
N VAL A 18 8.39 -13.18 5.11
CA VAL A 18 6.93 -13.04 5.02
C VAL A 18 6.41 -11.72 5.62
N PRO A 19 6.82 -11.27 6.81
CA PRO A 19 6.31 -10.01 7.36
C PRO A 19 6.67 -8.78 6.51
N VAL A 20 7.86 -8.75 5.89
CA VAL A 20 8.25 -7.66 4.99
C VAL A 20 7.43 -7.68 3.71
N GLN A 21 7.20 -8.87 3.15
CA GLN A 21 6.35 -9.01 1.96
C GLN A 21 4.90 -8.61 2.26
N ALA A 22 4.36 -9.02 3.43
CA ALA A 22 3.01 -8.67 3.85
C ALA A 22 2.85 -7.17 4.09
N SER A 23 3.81 -6.51 4.75
CA SER A 23 3.75 -5.07 4.99
C SER A 23 3.83 -4.26 3.69
N LEU A 24 4.65 -4.69 2.73
CA LEU A 24 4.71 -4.10 1.39
C LEU A 24 3.37 -4.24 0.66
N LEU A 25 2.75 -5.42 0.69
CA LEU A 25 1.45 -5.65 0.08
C LEU A 25 0.36 -4.78 0.70
N VAL A 26 0.28 -4.73 2.04
CA VAL A 26 -0.70 -3.89 2.75
C VAL A 26 -0.49 -2.41 2.44
N SER A 27 0.75 -1.95 2.41
CA SER A 27 1.08 -0.56 2.07
C SER A 27 0.67 -0.23 0.63
N LEU A 28 0.90 -1.15 -0.31
CA LEU A 28 0.49 -0.98 -1.70
C LEU A 28 -1.04 -0.92 -1.84
N CYS A 29 -1.77 -1.81 -1.16
CA CYS A 29 -3.23 -1.78 -1.13
C CYS A 29 -3.76 -0.47 -0.55
N ALA A 30 -3.19 0.00 0.56
CA ALA A 30 -3.57 1.27 1.16
C ALA A 30 -3.33 2.45 0.21
N LEU A 31 -2.20 2.48 -0.50
CA LEU A 31 -1.89 3.53 -1.48
C LEU A 31 -2.85 3.53 -2.66
N ILE A 32 -3.22 2.34 -3.17
CA ILE A 32 -4.22 2.21 -4.24
C ILE A 32 -5.56 2.74 -3.77
N LEU A 33 -6.05 2.29 -2.61
CA LEU A 33 -7.32 2.76 -2.05
C LEU A 33 -7.31 4.27 -1.83
N TRP A 34 -6.24 4.81 -1.26
CA TRP A 34 -6.08 6.24 -1.07
C TRP A 34 -6.18 7.01 -2.40
N THR A 35 -5.50 6.52 -3.44
CA THR A 35 -5.52 7.16 -4.76
C THR A 35 -6.92 7.14 -5.36
N LEU A 36 -7.62 6.00 -5.31
CA LEU A 36 -8.98 5.85 -5.82
C LEU A 36 -9.97 6.77 -5.11
N TYR A 37 -9.84 6.94 -3.79
CA TYR A 37 -10.76 7.74 -3.01
C TYR A 37 -10.41 9.24 -2.99
N PHE A 38 -9.13 9.61 -3.02
CA PHE A 38 -8.68 10.97 -2.69
C PHE A 38 -7.86 11.67 -3.77
N SER A 39 -7.37 10.99 -4.82
CA SER A 39 -6.71 11.70 -5.92
C SER A 39 -7.75 12.41 -6.80
N THR A 40 -7.46 13.66 -7.13
CA THR A 40 -8.42 14.63 -7.67
C THR A 40 -8.76 14.35 -9.14
N TYR A 41 -9.79 13.54 -9.38
CA TYR A 41 -10.60 13.67 -10.60
C TYR A 41 -11.91 14.36 -10.21
N PRO A 42 -12.35 15.43 -10.92
CA PRO A 42 -13.50 16.22 -10.51
C PRO A 42 -14.76 15.34 -10.31
N PRO A 43 -15.63 15.72 -9.35
CA PRO A 43 -16.77 14.91 -8.88
C PRO A 43 -17.84 14.60 -9.95
N VAL A 44 -17.68 15.13 -11.16
CA VAL A 44 -18.68 15.09 -12.23
C VAL A 44 -18.77 13.73 -12.94
N HIS A 45 -17.80 12.80 -12.79
CA HIS A 45 -17.88 11.47 -13.43
C HIS A 45 -17.15 10.32 -12.71
N ASN A 46 -17.24 10.18 -11.38
CA ASN A 46 -16.58 9.04 -10.71
C ASN A 46 -17.57 8.18 -9.91
N THR A 47 -17.84 6.96 -10.37
CA THR A 47 -18.62 5.94 -9.63
C THR A 47 -18.05 5.66 -8.24
N LEU A 48 -16.75 5.89 -8.04
CA LEU A 48 -16.08 5.76 -6.75
C LEU A 48 -16.41 6.88 -5.76
N HIS A 49 -16.98 8.01 -6.22
CA HIS A 49 -17.41 9.07 -5.32
C HIS A 49 -18.63 8.62 -4.49
N GLU A 50 -19.59 7.92 -5.09
CA GLU A 50 -20.71 7.33 -4.34
C GLU A 50 -20.21 6.30 -3.33
N THR A 51 -19.29 5.41 -3.76
CA THR A 51 -18.65 4.44 -2.87
C THR A 51 -17.92 5.13 -1.71
N ARG A 52 -17.30 6.30 -1.94
CA ARG A 52 -16.64 7.10 -0.90
C ARG A 52 -17.62 7.52 0.19
N HIS A 53 -18.77 8.05 -0.19
CA HIS A 53 -19.83 8.48 0.75
C HIS A 53 -20.40 7.32 1.57
N GLN A 54 -20.43 6.11 1.00
CA GLN A 54 -20.91 4.91 1.71
C GLN A 54 -19.83 4.22 2.55
N THR A 55 -18.56 4.62 2.42
CA THR A 55 -17.45 4.00 3.16
C THR A 55 -17.19 4.74 4.47
N LEU A 56 -17.53 4.12 5.59
CA LEU A 56 -17.37 4.68 6.92
C LEU A 56 -15.91 5.08 7.21
N GLY A 57 -15.67 6.32 7.65
CA GLY A 57 -14.34 6.82 8.02
C GLY A 57 -13.52 7.42 6.87
N VAL A 58 -14.04 7.42 5.64
CA VAL A 58 -13.42 8.11 4.51
C VAL A 58 -13.95 9.54 4.47
N ALA A 59 -13.14 10.52 4.88
CA ALA A 59 -13.56 11.92 4.90
C ALA A 59 -14.00 12.36 3.49
N CYS A 60 -15.21 12.89 3.36
CA CYS A 60 -15.73 13.63 2.20
C CYS A 60 -16.16 15.01 2.70
N HIS A 61 -16.51 15.94 1.79
CA HIS A 61 -16.98 17.27 2.18
C HIS A 61 -18.13 17.18 3.19
#